data_AF-A0A3L6PLX1-F1
#
_entry.id   AF-A0A3L6PLX1-F1
#
_cell.length_a   1.000
_cell.length_b   1.000
_cell.length_c   1.000
_cell.angle_alpha   90.00
_cell.angle_beta   90.00
_cell.angle_gamma   90.00
#
_symmetry.space_group_name_H-M   'P 1'
#
loop_
_entity.id
_entity.type
_entity.pdbx_description
1 polymer ?
#
loop_
_entity_poly.entity_id
_entity_poly.type
_entity_poly.pdbx_seq_one_letter_code
_entity_poly.pdbx_strand_id
1 'polypeptide(L)'
;MPANDATAAPSSRRRPRRGSRRPAHVLLNTEAVVGIHSSSSTAATARTRNGELVHVSFLLRRPPRPSTLFAHSPDINPSVPPRIIYSVDDLLLLRLNMGSGPSALYDKDFDYFVYRADPAHPSLQLLRRPHPYFYHTDVGLLPRPGGHYTIAALNLTGTVHQFELHVFHSDTSTWTSRVL
;
A
#
# COMPACT_ATOMS: atom_id res chain seq x y z
N MET A 1 -22.04 27.14 66.58
CA MET A 1 -20.59 27.12 66.36
C MET A 1 -20.00 26.04 67.24
N PRO A 2 -19.07 25.17 66.78
CA PRO A 2 -18.40 25.09 65.47
C PRO A 2 -18.90 23.87 64.65
N ALA A 3 -19.00 23.88 63.31
CA ALA A 3 -17.96 24.01 62.27
C ALA A 3 -16.92 22.87 62.32
N ASN A 4 -17.08 21.88 61.44
CA ASN A 4 -15.96 21.07 60.97
C ASN A 4 -16.19 20.72 59.49
N ASP A 5 -15.81 21.67 58.65
CA ASP A 5 -15.36 21.43 57.29
C ASP A 5 -14.00 20.74 57.36
N ALA A 6 -13.81 19.63 56.63
CA ALA A 6 -12.52 19.30 56.04
C ALA A 6 -12.58 18.01 55.20
N THR A 7 -12.60 18.24 53.88
CA THR A 7 -11.68 17.60 52.93
C THR A 7 -12.00 16.18 52.49
N ALA A 8 -13.02 16.06 51.63
CA ALA A 8 -13.08 14.97 50.66
C ALA A 8 -11.87 15.06 49.71
N ALA A 9 -10.96 14.10 49.81
CA ALA A 9 -9.82 13.98 48.90
C ALA A 9 -10.31 13.85 47.44
N PRO A 10 -9.69 14.56 46.47
CA PRO A 10 -10.12 14.45 45.08
C PRO A 10 -9.80 13.05 44.58
N SER A 11 -10.84 12.32 44.19
CA SER A 11 -10.72 11.03 43.50
C SER A 11 -9.74 11.19 42.34
N SER A 12 -8.58 10.56 42.44
CA SER A 12 -7.59 10.56 41.37
C SER A 12 -8.19 9.85 40.16
N ARG A 13 -8.79 10.62 39.24
CA ARG A 13 -9.08 10.13 37.89
C ARG A 13 -7.74 9.71 37.31
N ARG A 14 -7.45 8.40 37.33
CA ARG A 14 -6.34 7.81 36.58
C ARG A 14 -6.52 8.25 35.15
N ARG A 15 -5.73 9.25 34.74
CA ARG A 15 -5.58 9.62 33.34
C ARG A 15 -5.22 8.33 32.62
N PRO A 16 -5.97 7.92 31.57
CA PRO A 16 -5.54 6.80 30.77
C PRO A 16 -4.15 7.14 30.24
N ARG A 17 -3.19 6.26 30.53
CA ARG A 17 -1.82 6.35 30.01
C ARG A 17 -1.97 6.61 28.52
N ARG A 18 -1.45 7.75 28.03
CA ARG A 18 -1.29 8.02 26.59
C ARG A 18 -0.26 7.03 26.06
N GLY A 19 -0.67 5.78 25.89
CA GLY A 19 0.02 4.83 25.05
C GLY A 19 0.09 5.44 23.65
N SER A 20 1.24 5.28 23.01
CA SER A 20 1.50 5.68 21.63
C SER A 20 0.54 4.95 20.68
N ARG A 21 -0.70 5.44 20.60
CA ARG A 21 -1.69 4.95 19.65
C ARG A 21 -1.18 5.39 18.28
N ARG A 22 -0.61 4.44 17.53
CA ARG A 22 -0.33 4.63 16.10
C ARG A 22 -1.65 5.12 15.47
N PRO A 23 -1.62 6.13 14.60
CA PRO A 23 -2.83 6.67 14.03
C PRO A 23 -3.53 5.57 13.21
N ALA A 24 -4.86 5.44 13.38
CA ALA A 24 -5.67 4.44 12.66
C ALA A 24 -5.73 4.69 11.15
N HIS A 25 -5.46 5.93 10.74
CA HIS A 25 -5.37 6.34 9.35
C HIS A 25 -4.14 7.23 9.17
N VAL A 26 -3.44 7.05 8.06
CA VAL A 26 -2.31 7.89 7.66
C VAL A 26 -2.68 8.58 6.36
N LEU A 27 -2.47 9.89 6.29
CA LEU A 27 -2.46 10.58 5.00
C LEU A 27 -1.22 10.12 4.25
N LEU A 28 -1.24 9.98 2.92
CA LEU A 28 -0.08 9.56 2.12
C LEU A 28 0.42 10.71 1.26
N ASN A 29 1.73 10.80 1.06
CA ASN A 29 2.25 11.61 -0.06
C ASN A 29 2.13 10.76 -1.34
N THR A 30 1.77 11.40 -2.45
CA THR A 30 1.62 10.69 -3.74
C THR A 30 2.94 10.25 -4.34
N GLU A 31 4.05 10.81 -3.87
CA GLU A 31 5.40 10.54 -4.37
C GLU A 31 6.28 9.85 -3.34
N ALA A 32 7.04 8.86 -3.83
CA ALA A 32 8.00 8.08 -3.07
C ALA A 32 9.43 8.57 -3.33
N VAL A 33 10.31 8.47 -2.33
CA VAL A 33 11.73 8.86 -2.46
C VAL A 33 12.62 7.61 -2.43
N VAL A 34 13.77 7.64 -3.11
CA VAL A 34 14.77 6.57 -3.05
C VAL A 34 15.72 6.83 -1.88
N GLY A 35 15.84 5.89 -0.95
CA GLY A 35 16.76 6.00 0.19
C GLY A 35 16.45 5.03 1.33
N ILE A 36 17.31 5.04 2.35
CA ILE A 36 17.18 4.21 3.56
C ILE A 36 16.94 5.11 4.76
N HIS A 37 15.83 4.90 5.47
CA HIS A 37 15.58 5.53 6.77
C HIS A 37 15.80 4.50 7.90
N SER A 38 17.01 4.49 8.46
CA SER A 38 17.48 3.49 9.44
C SER A 38 16.67 3.41 10.74
N SER A 39 15.86 4.42 11.05
CA SER A 39 15.10 4.53 12.30
C SER A 39 13.60 4.25 12.17
N SER A 40 13.16 3.66 11.05
CA SER A 40 11.74 3.39 10.81
C SER A 40 11.28 2.05 11.38
N SER A 41 10.24 2.04 12.22
CA SER A 41 9.64 0.82 12.79
C SER A 41 8.75 0.03 11.81
N THR A 42 8.79 0.37 10.52
CA THR A 42 7.97 -0.17 9.43
C THR A 42 8.84 -0.72 8.30
N ALA A 43 10.13 -0.94 8.58
CA ALA A 43 11.06 -1.50 7.62
C ALA A 43 10.65 -2.93 7.26
N ALA A 44 10.64 -3.23 5.96
CA ALA A 44 10.38 -4.54 5.40
C ALA A 44 11.30 -4.77 4.20
N THR A 45 11.62 -6.04 3.91
CA THR A 45 12.47 -6.42 2.79
C THR A 45 11.83 -7.50 1.94
N ALA A 46 12.17 -7.52 0.65
CA ALA A 46 11.74 -8.54 -0.31
C ALA A 46 12.83 -8.74 -1.38
N ARG A 47 12.72 -9.79 -2.19
CA ARG A 47 13.58 -9.97 -3.36
C ARG A 47 12.86 -9.59 -4.65
N THR A 48 13.58 -8.97 -5.57
CA THR A 48 13.06 -8.71 -6.92
C THR A 48 13.03 -9.99 -7.76
N ARG A 49 12.45 -9.87 -8.96
CA ARG A 49 12.50 -10.91 -10.00
C ARG A 49 13.92 -11.37 -10.34
N ASN A 50 14.93 -10.52 -10.15
CA ASN A 50 16.34 -10.83 -10.43
C ASN A 50 17.07 -11.35 -9.17
N GLY A 51 16.37 -11.47 -8.04
CA GLY A 51 16.92 -11.97 -6.77
C GLY A 51 17.50 -10.88 -5.86
N GLU A 52 17.46 -9.62 -6.28
CA GLU A 52 18.06 -8.50 -5.57
C GLU A 52 17.22 -8.04 -4.37
N LEU A 53 17.88 -7.61 -3.28
CA LEU A 53 17.18 -7.24 -2.05
C LEU A 53 16.62 -5.82 -2.11
N VAL A 54 15.31 -5.72 -1.93
CA VAL A 54 14.56 -4.48 -1.76
C VAL A 54 14.36 -4.21 -0.29
N HIS A 55 14.59 -2.96 0.13
CA HIS A 55 14.23 -2.47 1.44
C HIS A 55 13.22 -1.33 1.30
N VAL A 56 12.10 -1.45 1.98
CA VAL A 56 11.04 -0.45 2.06
C VAL A 56 10.87 -0.05 3.51
N SER A 57 10.76 1.24 3.78
CA SER A 57 10.46 1.72 5.13
C SER A 57 9.58 2.95 5.06
N PHE A 58 8.71 3.11 6.04
CA PHE A 58 7.66 4.13 6.02
C PHE A 58 7.68 4.99 7.28
N LEU A 59 8.07 6.25 7.15
CA LEU A 59 8.08 7.18 8.28
C LEU A 59 6.64 7.61 8.61
N LEU A 60 5.99 6.86 9.51
CA LEU A 60 4.66 7.17 10.01
C LEU A 60 4.68 8.51 10.75
N ARG A 61 3.93 9.47 10.23
CA ARG A 61 3.67 10.72 10.94
C ARG A 61 2.23 10.76 11.41
N ARG A 62 2.00 11.33 12.59
CA ARG A 62 0.63 11.59 13.04
C ARG A 62 -0.01 12.58 12.05
N PRO A 63 -1.22 12.31 11.55
CA PRO A 63 -2.01 13.30 10.85
C PRO A 63 -1.99 14.62 11.62
N PRO A 64 -1.79 15.78 10.97
CA PRO A 64 -2.07 16.03 9.55
C PRO A 64 -0.92 15.74 8.57
N ARG A 65 0.20 15.13 8.99
CA ARG A 65 1.33 14.93 8.08
C ARG A 65 1.14 13.71 7.17
N PRO A 66 1.27 13.86 5.84
CA PRO A 66 1.29 12.73 4.94
C PRO A 66 2.50 11.83 5.22
N SER A 67 2.32 10.55 4.96
CA SER A 67 3.27 9.49 5.15
C SER A 67 3.75 9.07 3.76
N THR A 68 5.06 8.98 3.60
CA THR A 68 5.71 8.86 2.29
C THR A 68 6.01 7.39 2.02
N LEU A 69 5.47 6.80 0.94
CA LEU A 69 5.85 5.46 0.51
C LEU A 69 7.29 5.51 0.01
N PHE A 70 8.12 4.51 0.28
CA PHE A 70 9.47 4.43 -0.29
C PHE A 70 9.54 3.09 -1.02
N ALA A 71 9.97 3.08 -2.27
CA ALA A 71 10.20 1.84 -3.01
C ALA A 71 11.60 1.89 -3.61
N HIS A 72 12.36 0.82 -3.39
CA HIS A 72 13.75 0.71 -3.81
C HIS A 72 13.97 -0.69 -4.38
N SER A 73 14.70 -0.80 -5.47
CA SER A 73 15.20 -2.06 -6.01
C SER A 73 16.45 -1.76 -6.83
N PRO A 74 17.47 -2.62 -6.86
CA PRO A 74 18.59 -2.44 -7.77
C PRO A 74 18.17 -2.38 -9.24
N ASP A 75 17.09 -3.07 -9.59
CA ASP A 75 16.51 -3.09 -10.94
C ASP A 75 15.47 -1.99 -11.19
N ILE A 76 15.13 -1.17 -10.19
CA ILE A 76 14.09 -0.17 -10.38
C ILE A 76 14.59 0.90 -11.34
N ASN A 77 13.78 1.26 -12.33
CA ASN A 77 14.11 2.37 -13.20
C ASN A 77 14.03 3.69 -12.40
N PRO A 78 15.15 4.38 -12.15
CA PRO A 78 15.13 5.61 -11.36
C PRO A 78 14.46 6.77 -12.11
N SER A 79 14.26 6.63 -13.42
CA SER A 79 13.69 7.67 -14.28
C SER A 79 12.16 7.71 -14.21
N VAL A 80 11.53 6.66 -13.68
CA VAL A 80 10.08 6.50 -13.64
C VAL A 80 9.64 6.24 -12.20
N PRO A 81 8.96 7.20 -11.54
CA PRO A 81 8.63 7.06 -10.13
C PRO A 81 7.63 5.91 -9.87
N PRO A 82 7.74 5.23 -8.72
CA PRO A 82 6.71 4.35 -8.19
C PRO A 82 5.35 5.03 -8.13
N ARG A 83 4.27 4.29 -8.39
CA ARG A 83 2.92 4.83 -8.30
C ARG A 83 1.98 3.95 -7.49
N ILE A 84 1.17 4.60 -6.65
CA ILE A 84 0.00 3.98 -6.02
C ILE A 84 -1.15 4.09 -7.04
N ILE A 85 -1.66 2.96 -7.52
CA ILE A 85 -2.82 2.88 -8.41
C ILE A 85 -4.10 2.99 -7.60
N TYR A 86 -4.17 2.22 -6.51
CA TYR A 86 -5.34 2.15 -5.66
C TYR A 86 -4.91 1.92 -4.21
N SER A 87 -5.67 2.44 -3.25
CA SER A 87 -5.46 2.20 -1.83
C SER A 87 -6.78 2.04 -1.10
N VAL A 88 -6.85 1.06 -0.21
CA VAL A 88 -8.02 0.80 0.65
C VAL A 88 -7.54 0.15 1.94
N ASP A 89 -7.97 0.69 3.09
CA ASP A 89 -7.54 0.25 4.41
C ASP A 89 -6.02 0.16 4.55
N ASP A 90 -5.48 -1.04 4.80
CA ASP A 90 -4.06 -1.34 4.88
C ASP A 90 -3.46 -1.83 3.55
N LEU A 91 -4.23 -1.87 2.46
CA LEU A 91 -3.79 -2.38 1.16
C LEU A 91 -3.52 -1.27 0.15
N LEU A 92 -2.41 -1.41 -0.58
CA LEU A 92 -2.05 -0.57 -1.71
C LEU A 92 -1.73 -1.42 -2.93
N LEU A 93 -2.32 -1.08 -4.07
CA LEU A 93 -1.89 -1.58 -5.38
C LEU A 93 -0.83 -0.63 -5.94
N LEU A 94 0.40 -1.13 -6.04
CA LEU A 94 1.58 -0.37 -6.47
C LEU A 94 1.99 -0.78 -7.88
N ARG A 95 2.52 0.18 -8.63
CA ARG A 95 3.18 -0.01 -9.91
C ARG A 95 4.64 0.43 -9.78
N LEU A 96 5.57 -0.46 -10.12
CA LEU A 96 7.00 -0.18 -10.21
C LEU A 96 7.49 -0.39 -11.64
N ASN A 97 8.34 0.50 -12.13
CA ASN A 97 9.00 0.33 -13.42
C ASN A 97 10.30 -0.46 -13.23
N MET A 98 10.39 -1.59 -13.92
CA MET A 98 11.50 -2.54 -13.90
C MET A 98 12.21 -2.60 -15.28
N GLY A 99 11.92 -1.64 -16.16
CA GLY A 99 12.53 -1.53 -17.48
C GLY A 99 13.84 -0.73 -17.45
N SER A 100 14.58 -0.76 -18.55
CA SER A 100 15.87 -0.06 -18.65
C SER A 100 15.74 1.24 -19.45
N GLY A 101 16.18 2.35 -18.86
CA GLY A 101 16.23 3.67 -19.50
C GLY A 101 14.89 4.43 -19.50
N PRO A 102 14.90 5.72 -19.92
CA PRO A 102 13.73 6.59 -19.83
C PRO A 102 12.59 6.25 -20.81
N SER A 103 12.87 5.45 -21.83
CA SER A 103 11.89 5.03 -22.85
C SER A 103 11.16 3.73 -22.51
N ALA A 104 11.50 3.06 -21.40
CA ALA A 104 10.87 1.82 -20.97
C ALA A 104 9.52 2.08 -20.30
N LEU A 105 8.55 2.57 -21.08
CA LEU A 105 7.22 2.96 -20.62
C LEU A 105 6.12 2.02 -21.13
N TYR A 106 6.48 0.85 -21.66
CA TYR A 106 5.53 -0.14 -22.14
C TYR A 106 5.02 -1.01 -20.99
N ASP A 107 3.84 -1.62 -21.15
CA ASP A 107 3.20 -2.44 -20.12
C ASP A 107 4.08 -3.55 -19.56
N LYS A 108 4.94 -4.13 -20.41
CA LYS A 108 5.90 -5.18 -20.04
C LYS A 108 6.99 -4.72 -19.06
N ASP A 109 7.25 -3.42 -19.03
CA ASP A 109 8.28 -2.77 -18.23
C ASP A 109 7.79 -2.50 -16.80
N PHE A 110 6.49 -2.65 -16.53
CA PHE A 110 5.92 -2.46 -15.21
C PHE A 110 5.63 -3.78 -14.50
N ASP A 111 5.95 -3.84 -13.21
CA ASP A 111 5.44 -4.84 -12.28
C ASP A 111 4.42 -4.22 -11.34
N TYR A 112 3.45 -5.04 -10.95
CA TYR A 112 2.40 -4.65 -10.03
C TYR A 112 2.48 -5.44 -8.74
N PHE A 113 2.34 -4.74 -7.62
CA PHE A 113 2.44 -5.33 -6.30
C PHE A 113 1.24 -4.94 -5.44
N VAL A 114 0.78 -5.87 -4.63
CA VAL A 114 -0.12 -5.55 -3.52
C VAL A 114 0.71 -5.46 -2.25
N TYR A 115 0.78 -4.26 -1.69
CA TYR A 115 1.44 -3.98 -0.42
C TYR A 115 0.39 -3.91 0.69
N ARG A 116 0.57 -4.71 1.73
CA ARG A 116 -0.17 -4.62 2.99
C ARG A 116 0.68 -3.89 4.01
N ALA A 117 0.24 -2.69 4.39
CA ALA A 117 0.84 -1.82 5.39
C ALA A 117 0.35 -2.12 6.82
N ASP A 118 0.10 -3.40 7.13
CA ASP A 118 -0.26 -3.83 8.49
C ASP A 118 0.96 -3.65 9.42
N PRO A 119 0.85 -2.86 10.50
CA PRO A 119 1.89 -2.72 11.52
C PRO A 119 2.41 -4.02 12.14
N ALA A 120 1.57 -5.05 12.23
CA ALA A 120 1.92 -6.32 12.83
C ALA A 120 2.46 -7.32 11.80
N HIS A 121 1.89 -7.34 10.60
CA HIS A 121 2.23 -8.30 9.55
C HIS A 121 2.31 -7.62 8.16
N PRO A 122 3.29 -6.74 7.94
CA PRO A 122 3.44 -6.10 6.64
C PRO A 122 3.78 -7.15 5.58
N SER A 123 3.25 -6.99 4.37
CA SER A 123 3.52 -7.93 3.28
C SER A 123 3.54 -7.24 1.93
N LEU A 124 4.30 -7.78 0.98
CA LEU A 124 4.37 -7.29 -0.39
C LEU A 124 4.27 -8.48 -1.33
N GLN A 125 3.28 -8.47 -2.22
CA GLN A 125 2.98 -9.58 -3.12
C GLN A 125 3.03 -9.13 -4.57
N LEU A 126 3.88 -9.77 -5.38
CA LEU A 126 3.92 -9.54 -6.83
C LEU A 126 2.69 -10.17 -7.49
N LEU A 127 1.99 -9.38 -8.30
CA LEU A 127 0.96 -9.91 -9.20
C LEU A 127 1.64 -10.60 -10.37
N ARG A 128 1.57 -11.94 -10.37
CA ARG A 128 2.20 -12.74 -11.41
C ARG A 128 1.54 -12.48 -12.77
N ARG A 129 2.37 -12.48 -13.81
CA ARG A 129 1.92 -12.49 -15.20
C ARG A 129 1.33 -13.86 -15.56
N PRO A 130 0.35 -13.93 -16.48
CA PRO A 130 -0.29 -12.78 -17.13
C PRO A 130 -1.26 -12.08 -16.17
N HIS A 131 -1.27 -10.75 -16.23
CA HIS A 131 -2.25 -9.90 -15.57
C HIS A 131 -2.75 -8.87 -16.60
N PRO A 132 -3.97 -8.35 -16.47
CA PRO A 132 -4.42 -7.23 -17.28
C PRO A 132 -3.51 -6.03 -17.10
N TYR A 133 -3.56 -5.10 -18.06
CA TYR A 133 -3.02 -3.78 -17.85
C TYR A 133 -3.94 -2.98 -16.92
N PHE A 134 -3.37 -2.17 -16.04
CA PHE A 134 -4.11 -1.32 -15.11
C PHE A 134 -4.05 0.13 -15.58
N TYR A 135 -5.12 0.57 -16.26
CA TYR A 135 -5.33 2.00 -16.49
C TYR A 135 -5.65 2.70 -15.16
N HIS A 136 -5.22 3.94 -15.03
CA HIS A 136 -5.20 4.64 -13.74
C HIS A 136 -6.54 4.72 -13.02
N THR A 137 -7.65 4.80 -13.75
CA THR A 137 -8.99 5.07 -13.20
C THR A 137 -9.88 3.85 -13.12
N ASP A 138 -9.52 2.76 -13.80
CA ASP A 138 -10.47 1.68 -14.11
C ASP A 138 -10.15 0.42 -13.32
N VAL A 139 -9.58 0.60 -12.12
CA VAL A 139 -9.16 -0.48 -11.23
C VAL A 139 -9.73 -0.27 -9.84
N GLY A 140 -10.22 -1.35 -9.24
CA GLY A 140 -10.67 -1.41 -7.86
C GLY A 140 -9.91 -2.47 -7.06
N LEU A 141 -9.69 -2.19 -5.79
CA LEU A 141 -9.16 -3.14 -4.81
C LEU A 141 -10.19 -3.31 -3.70
N LEU A 142 -10.54 -4.55 -3.39
CA LEU A 142 -11.55 -4.89 -2.40
C LEU A 142 -10.94 -5.83 -1.34
N PRO A 143 -10.80 -5.40 -0.08
CA PRO A 143 -10.44 -6.28 1.03
C PRO A 143 -11.51 -7.36 1.21
N ARG A 144 -11.09 -8.58 1.53
CA ARG A 144 -11.96 -9.71 1.85
C ARG A 144 -11.61 -10.31 3.22
N PRO A 145 -12.54 -11.03 3.87
CA PRO A 145 -12.26 -11.72 5.12
C PRO A 145 -11.05 -12.66 5.03
N GLY A 146 -10.39 -12.89 6.17
CA GLY A 146 -9.23 -13.79 6.25
C GLY A 146 -7.93 -13.20 5.68
N GLY A 147 -7.85 -11.88 5.48
CA GLY A 147 -6.65 -11.24 4.92
C GLY A 147 -6.53 -11.39 3.39
N HIS A 148 -7.58 -11.87 2.74
CA HIS A 148 -7.67 -11.90 1.29
C HIS A 148 -8.10 -10.54 0.73
N TYR A 149 -7.99 -10.42 -0.58
CA TYR A 149 -8.45 -9.29 -1.37
C TYR A 149 -8.83 -9.74 -2.79
N THR A 150 -9.58 -8.88 -3.48
CA THR A 150 -9.92 -9.00 -4.89
C THR A 150 -9.49 -7.74 -5.64
N ILE A 151 -8.96 -7.89 -6.84
CA ILE A 151 -8.67 -6.78 -7.75
C ILE A 151 -9.64 -6.87 -8.91
N ALA A 152 -10.27 -5.77 -9.28
CA ALA A 152 -11.08 -5.68 -10.48
C ALA A 152 -10.44 -4.64 -11.42
N ALA A 153 -10.30 -4.96 -12.69
CA ALA A 153 -9.79 -4.05 -13.70
C ALA A 153 -10.68 -4.10 -14.94
N LEU A 154 -11.06 -2.94 -15.46
CA LEU A 154 -11.88 -2.83 -16.65
C LEU A 154 -11.02 -2.36 -17.83
N ASN A 155 -10.95 -3.17 -18.88
CA ASN A 155 -10.11 -2.91 -20.05
C ASN A 155 -10.94 -2.81 -21.32
N LEU A 156 -10.50 -2.00 -22.29
CA LEU A 156 -11.06 -1.98 -23.64
C LEU A 156 -10.57 -3.19 -24.43
N THR A 157 -11.47 -3.87 -25.15
CA THR A 157 -11.13 -5.06 -25.95
C THR A 157 -10.65 -4.73 -27.37
N GLY A 158 -10.59 -3.45 -27.73
CA GLY A 158 -10.33 -2.97 -29.10
C GLY A 158 -11.59 -2.79 -29.94
N THR A 159 -12.74 -3.30 -29.49
CA THR A 159 -14.06 -3.05 -30.10
C THR A 159 -14.72 -1.84 -29.44
N VAL A 160 -15.35 -0.98 -30.26
CA VAL A 160 -16.04 0.22 -29.77
C VAL A 160 -17.14 -0.17 -28.78
N HIS A 161 -17.17 0.51 -27.62
CA HIS A 161 -18.12 0.29 -26.52
C HIS A 161 -18.07 -1.11 -25.86
N GLN A 162 -17.04 -1.91 -26.11
CA GLN A 162 -16.87 -3.21 -25.48
C GLN A 162 -15.75 -3.16 -24.43
N PHE A 163 -16.04 -3.71 -23.26
CA PHE A 163 -15.10 -3.77 -22.16
C PHE A 163 -14.95 -5.21 -21.68
N GLU A 164 -13.76 -5.56 -21.21
CA GLU A 164 -13.49 -6.80 -20.51
C GLU A 164 -13.18 -6.49 -19.05
N LEU A 165 -13.96 -7.09 -18.16
CA LEU A 165 -13.72 -7.07 -16.73
C LEU A 165 -12.80 -8.22 -16.37
N HIS A 166 -11.63 -7.89 -15.83
CA HIS A 166 -10.70 -8.85 -15.24
C HIS A 166 -10.80 -8.80 -13.73
N VAL A 167 -10.90 -9.97 -13.09
CA VAL A 167 -11.01 -10.10 -11.62
C VAL A 167 -9.95 -11.06 -11.10
N PHE A 168 -9.13 -10.57 -10.16
CA PHE A 168 -8.15 -11.37 -9.42
C PHE A 168 -8.68 -11.77 -8.05
N HIS A 169 -8.44 -13.01 -7.68
CA HIS A 169 -8.77 -13.57 -6.38
C HIS A 169 -7.49 -14.02 -5.68
N SER A 170 -7.15 -13.40 -4.53
CA SER A 170 -5.89 -13.67 -3.82
C SER A 170 -5.84 -15.03 -3.11
N ASP A 171 -6.99 -15.57 -2.72
CA ASP A 171 -7.15 -16.91 -2.14
C ASP A 171 -6.76 -18.02 -3.12
N THR A 172 -7.14 -17.87 -4.39
CA THR A 172 -6.76 -18.82 -5.46
C THR A 172 -5.54 -18.37 -6.23
N SER A 173 -5.12 -17.10 -6.08
CA SER A 173 -4.08 -16.45 -6.88
C SER A 173 -4.35 -16.55 -8.39
N THR A 174 -5.61 -16.43 -8.80
CA THR A 174 -6.03 -16.56 -10.20
C THR A 174 -6.73 -15.33 -10.73
N TRP A 175 -6.57 -15.09 -12.02
CA TRP A 175 -7.34 -14.14 -12.81
C TRP A 175 -8.50 -14.83 -13.50
N THR A 176 -9.62 -14.14 -13.55
CA THR A 176 -10.77 -14.47 -14.41
C THR A 176 -11.10 -13.26 -15.26
N SER A 177 -11.69 -13.46 -16.43
CA SER A 177 -12.15 -12.36 -17.26
C SER A 177 -13.49 -12.64 -17.90
N ARG A 178 -14.25 -11.57 -18.18
CA ARG A 178 -15.50 -11.62 -18.93
C ARG A 178 -15.71 -10.33 -19.69
N VAL A 179 -16.24 -10.43 -20.89
CA VAL A 179 -16.73 -9.28 -21.66
C VAL A 179 -18.02 -8.76 -21.03
N LEU A 180 -18.19 -7.44 -20.99
CA LEU A 180 -19.40 -6.74 -20.56
C LEU A 180 -20.23 -6.25 -21.74
#